data_AF-A0A081B0X3-F1
#
_entry.id   AF-A0A081B0X3-F1
#
_cell.length_a   1.000
_cell.length_b   1.000
_cell.length_c   1.000
_cell.angle_alpha   90.00
_cell.angle_beta   90.00
_cell.angle_gamma   90.00
#
_symmetry.space_group_name_H-M   'P 1'
#
loop_
_entity.id
_entity.type
_entity.pdbx_description
1 polymer ?
#
loop_
_entity_poly.entity_id
_entity_poly.type
_entity_poly.pdbx_seq_one_letter_code
_entity_poly.pdbx_strand_id
1 'polypeptide(L)'
;MLTTSHTQRPATFTNRQVANFYFRPCRDQYDEVILEYFRCRCGAVRKRAPGSGYTNLMQHIRREHPSFAAEMLAATPVETGSLLHYVRHSALNTFGWLVDRPGQLAPLILYTNLEPISVETLRGSLESVTRSVERAIAADLPERFGIIFDGWSHASEHFIADFAWYEVDEAIRCPLLSMAPLVNEETDDLSAATHQAFLRTMLLRDYNKRLEQCVFLVGDNCSVNRRLATLMGVPLVGCASHRLNRAVAAELSEHAEDLDL
;
A
#
# COMPACT_ATOMS: atom_id res chain seq x y z
N MET A 1 -9.27 -17.04 39.66
CA MET A 1 -9.75 -17.26 38.28
C MET A 1 -11.16 -16.72 38.18
N LEU A 2 -11.34 -15.53 37.61
CA LEU A 2 -12.63 -14.97 37.24
C LEU A 2 -12.45 -14.44 35.81
N THR A 3 -12.84 -15.23 34.84
CA THR A 3 -12.88 -14.84 33.42
C THR A 3 -14.04 -13.88 33.23
N THR A 4 -13.73 -12.60 33.06
CA THR A 4 -14.67 -11.59 32.62
C THR A 4 -15.10 -11.90 31.19
N SER A 5 -16.35 -12.33 31.02
CA SER A 5 -16.98 -12.45 29.71
C SER A 5 -17.04 -11.08 29.06
N HIS A 6 -16.23 -10.87 28.03
CA HIS A 6 -16.33 -9.71 27.16
C HIS A 6 -17.67 -9.80 26.42
N THR A 7 -18.65 -9.02 26.86
CA THR A 7 -19.91 -8.85 26.13
C THR A 7 -19.57 -8.12 24.83
N GLN A 8 -19.41 -8.87 23.73
CA GLN A 8 -19.24 -8.30 22.40
C GLN A 8 -20.49 -7.45 22.10
N ARG A 9 -20.28 -6.17 21.82
CA ARG A 9 -21.29 -5.28 21.23
C ARG A 9 -21.88 -6.02 20.00
N PRO A 10 -23.22 -6.13 19.86
CA PRO A 10 -23.78 -6.76 18.67
C PRO A 10 -23.36 -5.96 17.45
N ALA A 11 -22.70 -6.62 16.49
CA ALA A 11 -22.32 -6.00 15.24
C ALA A 11 -23.59 -5.55 14.50
N THR A 12 -23.80 -4.24 14.39
CA THR A 12 -24.91 -3.68 13.62
C THR A 12 -24.57 -3.67 12.14
N PHE A 13 -24.97 -4.72 11.42
CA PHE A 13 -24.89 -4.78 9.97
C PHE A 13 -25.92 -3.85 9.31
N THR A 14 -25.53 -3.16 8.26
CA THR A 14 -26.46 -2.37 7.44
C THR A 14 -27.37 -3.28 6.60
N ASN A 15 -28.59 -2.82 6.28
CA ASN A 15 -29.51 -3.58 5.41
C ASN A 15 -28.88 -3.97 4.06
N ARG A 16 -27.98 -3.13 3.53
CA ARG A 16 -27.23 -3.40 2.30
C ARG A 16 -26.24 -4.54 2.47
N GLN A 17 -25.48 -4.57 3.57
CA GLN A 17 -24.53 -5.65 3.86
C GLN A 17 -25.24 -7.00 4.03
N VAL A 18 -26.35 -7.00 4.78
CA VAL A 18 -27.14 -8.20 5.00
C VAL A 18 -27.74 -8.71 3.69
N ALA A 19 -28.34 -7.82 2.89
CA ALA A 19 -28.88 -8.20 1.60
C ALA A 19 -27.80 -8.73 0.64
N ASN A 20 -26.65 -8.07 0.56
CA ASN A 20 -25.55 -8.50 -0.30
C ASN A 20 -24.94 -9.85 0.14
N PHE A 21 -25.02 -10.20 1.42
CA PHE A 21 -24.55 -11.50 1.91
C PHE A 21 -25.48 -12.64 1.45
N TYR A 22 -26.80 -12.45 1.56
CA TYR A 22 -27.78 -13.50 1.25
C TYR A 22 -28.21 -13.56 -0.20
N PHE A 23 -28.11 -12.46 -0.95
CA PHE A 23 -28.63 -12.38 -2.31
C PHE A 23 -27.54 -12.20 -3.35
N ARG A 24 -27.67 -12.93 -4.46
CA ARG A 24 -26.88 -12.75 -5.68
C ARG A 24 -27.80 -12.28 -6.82
N PRO A 25 -27.32 -11.42 -7.73
CA PRO A 25 -28.09 -11.07 -8.92
C PRO A 25 -28.41 -12.32 -9.74
N CYS A 26 -29.64 -12.44 -10.22
CA CYS A 26 -29.99 -13.45 -11.21
C CYS A 26 -29.29 -13.14 -12.53
N ARG A 27 -29.01 -14.18 -13.30
CA ARG A 27 -28.50 -14.06 -14.65
C ARG A 27 -29.50 -14.61 -15.65
N ASP A 28 -29.51 -14.06 -16.84
CA ASP A 28 -30.33 -14.55 -17.93
C ASP A 28 -29.64 -15.70 -18.69
N GLN A 29 -30.22 -16.09 -19.82
CA GLN A 29 -29.70 -17.18 -20.67
C GLN A 29 -28.36 -16.86 -21.37
N TYR A 30 -27.92 -15.60 -21.34
CA TYR A 30 -26.65 -15.13 -21.91
C TYR A 30 -25.61 -14.83 -20.84
N ASP A 31 -25.86 -15.24 -19.59
CA ASP A 31 -25.04 -14.91 -18.41
C ASP A 31 -25.03 -13.41 -18.06
N GLU A 32 -25.94 -12.59 -18.63
CA GLU A 32 -26.04 -11.18 -18.29
C GLU A 32 -26.78 -10.96 -16.97
N VAL A 33 -26.37 -9.94 -16.21
CA VAL A 33 -26.92 -9.67 -14.88
C VAL A 33 -28.30 -9.00 -14.98
N ILE A 34 -29.33 -9.66 -14.43
CA ILE A 34 -30.68 -9.11 -14.32
C ILE A 34 -30.79 -8.28 -13.04
N LEU A 35 -30.64 -6.95 -13.15
CA LEU A 35 -30.55 -6.01 -12.02
C LEU A 35 -31.77 -5.99 -11.09
N GLU A 36 -32.94 -6.43 -11.55
CA GLU A 36 -34.17 -6.42 -10.77
C GLU A 36 -34.39 -7.68 -9.93
N TYR A 37 -33.78 -8.80 -10.32
CA TYR A 37 -34.05 -10.11 -9.73
C TYR A 37 -32.84 -10.61 -8.97
N PHE A 38 -33.08 -11.04 -7.73
CA PHE A 38 -32.05 -11.51 -6.83
C PHE A 38 -32.41 -12.90 -6.33
N ARG A 39 -31.45 -13.82 -6.35
CA ARG A 39 -31.57 -15.17 -5.81
C ARG A 39 -30.94 -15.21 -4.42
N CYS A 40 -31.75 -15.59 -3.43
CA CYS A 40 -31.29 -15.81 -2.07
C CYS A 40 -30.50 -17.12 -1.97
N ARG A 41 -29.64 -17.27 -0.95
CA ARG A 41 -28.97 -18.53 -0.60
C ARG A 41 -29.95 -19.68 -0.33
N CYS A 42 -31.16 -19.39 0.15
CA CYS A 42 -32.23 -20.40 0.29
C CYS A 42 -32.88 -20.82 -1.06
N GLY A 43 -32.41 -20.26 -2.18
CA GLY A 43 -32.91 -20.55 -3.53
C GLY A 43 -34.07 -19.65 -3.99
N ALA A 44 -34.71 -18.92 -3.07
CA ALA A 44 -35.83 -18.03 -3.39
C ALA A 44 -35.41 -16.86 -4.28
N VAL A 45 -36.17 -16.59 -5.35
CA VAL A 45 -35.97 -15.43 -6.23
C VAL A 45 -36.88 -14.30 -5.79
N ARG A 46 -36.32 -13.09 -5.61
CA ARG A 46 -37.04 -11.89 -5.21
C ARG A 46 -36.75 -10.75 -6.18
N LYS A 47 -37.81 -10.07 -6.62
CA LYS A 47 -37.70 -8.81 -7.36
C LYS A 47 -37.46 -7.67 -6.38
N ARG A 48 -36.48 -6.79 -6.64
CA ARG A 48 -36.28 -5.56 -5.88
C ARG A 48 -37.34 -4.54 -6.28
N ALA A 49 -38.23 -4.16 -5.35
CA ALA A 49 -39.28 -3.21 -5.64
C ALA A 49 -38.70 -1.80 -5.88
N PRO A 50 -39.10 -1.09 -6.96
CA PRO A 50 -38.64 0.27 -7.23
C PRO A 50 -38.88 1.19 -6.01
N GLY A 51 -37.88 1.99 -5.65
CA GLY A 51 -37.99 2.97 -4.55
C GLY A 51 -37.94 2.43 -3.11
N SER A 52 -37.94 1.11 -2.89
CA SER A 52 -37.96 0.51 -1.54
C SER A 52 -36.59 0.26 -0.89
N GLY A 53 -35.50 0.50 -1.65
CA GLY A 53 -34.14 0.16 -1.22
C GLY A 53 -33.94 -1.34 -1.00
N TYR A 54 -33.45 -1.73 0.19
CA TYR A 54 -33.21 -3.12 0.59
C TYR A 54 -34.32 -3.69 1.50
N THR A 55 -35.40 -2.93 1.72
CA THR A 55 -36.39 -3.24 2.77
C THR A 55 -37.13 -4.56 2.50
N ASN A 56 -37.49 -4.84 1.25
CA ASN A 56 -38.19 -6.06 0.87
C ASN A 56 -37.28 -7.31 0.95
N LEU A 57 -36.00 -7.17 0.59
CA LEU A 57 -34.99 -8.22 0.76
C LEU A 57 -34.75 -8.52 2.24
N MET A 58 -34.70 -7.47 3.07
CA MET A 58 -34.57 -7.62 4.52
C MET A 58 -35.77 -8.30 5.17
N GLN A 59 -36.99 -8.05 4.68
CA GLN A 59 -38.17 -8.76 5.17
C GLN A 59 -38.08 -10.27 4.88
N HIS A 60 -37.60 -10.65 3.69
CA HIS A 60 -37.35 -12.05 3.37
C HIS A 60 -36.28 -12.65 4.29
N ILE A 61 -35.16 -11.96 4.49
CA ILE A 61 -34.05 -12.46 5.32
C ILE A 61 -34.51 -12.62 6.77
N ARG A 62 -35.23 -11.65 7.34
CA ARG A 62 -35.73 -11.77 8.72
C ARG A 62 -36.70 -12.94 8.91
N ARG A 63 -37.41 -13.34 7.86
CA ARG A 63 -38.37 -14.44 7.89
C ARG A 63 -37.71 -15.80 7.68
N GLU A 64 -36.86 -15.93 6.66
CA GLU A 64 -36.29 -17.21 6.23
C GLU A 64 -34.88 -17.47 6.82
N HIS A 65 -34.23 -16.43 7.34
CA HIS A 65 -32.91 -16.46 7.96
C HIS A 65 -32.92 -15.69 9.30
N PRO A 66 -33.71 -16.12 10.31
CA PRO A 66 -33.82 -15.40 11.58
C PRO A 66 -32.48 -15.27 12.33
N SER A 67 -31.55 -16.22 12.11
CA SER A 67 -30.19 -16.26 12.64
C SER A 67 -29.16 -15.48 11.80
N PHE A 68 -29.60 -14.63 10.85
CA PHE A 68 -28.69 -14.03 9.86
C PHE A 68 -27.48 -13.29 10.45
N ALA A 69 -27.65 -12.63 11.61
CA ALA A 69 -26.58 -11.90 12.25
C ALA A 69 -25.47 -12.83 12.77
N ALA A 70 -25.83 -14.00 13.33
CA ALA A 70 -24.88 -15.00 13.80
C ALA A 70 -24.19 -15.69 12.62
N GLU A 71 -24.94 -16.01 11.56
CA GLU A 71 -24.39 -16.59 10.33
C GLU A 71 -23.39 -15.64 9.65
N MET A 72 -23.68 -14.34 9.58
CA MET A 72 -22.76 -13.34 9.03
C MET A 72 -21.51 -13.11 9.87
N LEU A 73 -21.57 -13.34 11.18
CA LEU A 73 -20.43 -13.25 12.11
C LEU A 73 -19.58 -14.51 12.11
N ALA A 74 -20.20 -15.68 11.93
CA ALA A 74 -19.52 -16.96 11.86
C ALA A 74 -18.90 -17.23 10.48
N ALA A 75 -19.40 -16.57 9.43
CA ALA A 75 -18.91 -16.74 8.07
C ALA A 75 -17.43 -16.39 7.96
N THR A 76 -16.63 -17.39 7.61
CA THR A 76 -15.21 -17.21 7.33
C THR A 76 -15.00 -16.64 5.92
N PRO A 77 -13.87 -15.96 5.63
CA PRO A 77 -13.53 -15.51 4.28
C PRO A 77 -13.55 -16.66 3.25
N VAL A 78 -13.28 -17.88 3.70
CA VAL A 78 -13.31 -19.12 2.90
C VAL A 78 -14.73 -19.50 2.48
N GLU A 79 -15.73 -19.39 3.37
CA GLU A 79 -17.13 -19.74 3.08
C GLU A 79 -17.86 -18.69 2.23
N THR A 80 -17.39 -17.44 2.26
CA THR A 80 -18.01 -16.33 1.52
C THR A 80 -17.36 -16.09 0.17
N GLY A 81 -16.18 -16.67 -0.09
CA GLY A 81 -15.40 -16.54 -1.31
C GLY A 81 -14.86 -15.13 -1.60
N SER A 82 -15.29 -14.11 -0.85
CA SER A 82 -14.83 -12.75 -1.00
C SER A 82 -15.28 -11.83 0.15
N LEU A 83 -14.36 -10.99 0.64
CA LEU A 83 -14.67 -9.87 1.56
C LEU A 83 -15.48 -8.76 0.87
N LEU A 84 -15.66 -8.79 -0.46
CA LEU A 84 -16.36 -7.78 -1.26
C LEU A 84 -17.77 -7.46 -0.73
N HIS A 85 -18.46 -8.42 -0.12
CA HIS A 85 -19.81 -8.20 0.44
C HIS A 85 -19.82 -7.34 1.71
N TYR A 86 -18.69 -7.25 2.41
CA TYR A 86 -18.52 -6.50 3.65
C TYR A 86 -17.88 -5.13 3.42
N VAL A 87 -17.19 -4.94 2.30
CA VAL A 87 -16.49 -3.70 1.95
C VAL A 87 -17.43 -2.77 1.16
N ARG A 88 -17.36 -1.47 1.45
CA ARG A 88 -18.13 -0.47 0.69
C ARG A 88 -17.59 -0.40 -0.74
N HIS A 89 -18.49 -0.30 -1.73
CA HIS A 89 -18.11 -0.12 -3.14
C HIS A 89 -17.15 1.06 -3.33
N SER A 90 -17.42 2.18 -2.64
CA SER A 90 -16.54 3.35 -2.68
C SER A 90 -15.13 3.05 -2.16
N ALA A 91 -14.99 2.20 -1.13
CA ALA A 91 -13.69 1.81 -0.60
C ALA A 91 -12.94 0.87 -1.56
N LEU A 92 -13.65 -0.02 -2.25
CA LEU A 92 -13.06 -0.86 -3.31
C LEU A 92 -12.61 -0.01 -4.50
N ASN A 93 -13.40 0.97 -4.88
CA ASN A 93 -13.07 1.90 -5.95
C ASN A 93 -11.83 2.73 -5.59
N THR A 94 -11.78 3.30 -4.38
CA THR A 94 -10.59 4.00 -3.87
C THR A 94 -9.37 3.08 -3.80
N PHE A 95 -9.52 1.84 -3.33
CA PHE A 95 -8.43 0.86 -3.32
C PHE A 95 -7.94 0.55 -4.74
N GLY A 96 -8.85 0.41 -5.70
CA GLY A 96 -8.52 0.28 -7.12
C GLY A 96 -7.64 1.45 -7.59
N TRP A 97 -8.05 2.69 -7.29
CA TRP A 97 -7.26 3.88 -7.64
C TRP A 97 -5.88 3.95 -6.96
N LEU A 98 -5.71 3.32 -5.80
CA LEU A 98 -4.43 3.26 -5.09
C LEU A 98 -3.49 2.20 -5.68
N VAL A 99 -4.02 1.04 -6.08
CA VAL A 99 -3.24 -0.09 -6.58
C VAL A 99 -2.97 -0.01 -8.08
N ASP A 100 -3.89 0.56 -8.86
CA ASP A 100 -3.78 0.72 -10.32
C ASP A 100 -2.82 1.86 -10.73
N ARG A 101 -1.87 2.19 -9.86
CA ARG A 101 -0.79 3.15 -10.11
C ARG A 101 0.52 2.38 -10.36
N PRO A 102 0.77 1.85 -11.57
CA PRO A 102 2.09 1.40 -11.92
C PRO A 102 2.97 2.64 -12.17
N GLY A 103 3.78 3.03 -11.19
CA GLY A 103 5.09 3.71 -11.30
C GLY A 103 5.32 4.93 -12.22
N GLN A 104 4.36 5.37 -13.03
CA GLN A 104 4.50 6.43 -14.02
C GLN A 104 3.23 7.29 -14.01
N LEU A 105 3.39 8.49 -13.46
CA LEU A 105 2.48 9.61 -13.66
C LEU A 105 2.40 9.92 -15.16
N ALA A 106 1.32 9.52 -15.86
CA ALA A 106 0.59 10.42 -16.78
C ALA A 106 -0.51 9.79 -17.68
N PRO A 107 -0.49 8.54 -18.22
CA PRO A 107 -1.52 8.17 -19.21
C PRO A 107 -2.41 6.96 -18.91
N LEU A 108 -2.56 6.51 -17.66
CA LEU A 108 -3.47 5.38 -17.33
C LEU A 108 -4.87 5.76 -16.85
N ILE A 109 -5.15 7.03 -16.56
CA ILE A 109 -6.51 7.50 -16.20
C ILE A 109 -7.52 7.16 -17.32
N LEU A 110 -7.06 7.01 -18.57
CA LEU A 110 -7.89 6.78 -19.75
C LEU A 110 -8.35 5.33 -19.95
N TYR A 111 -7.87 4.36 -19.15
CA TYR A 111 -8.16 2.93 -19.36
C TYR A 111 -8.67 2.20 -18.11
N THR A 112 -9.11 2.92 -17.08
CA THR A 112 -9.65 2.30 -15.86
C THR A 112 -11.17 2.14 -15.95
N ASN A 113 -11.70 1.01 -15.49
CA ASN A 113 -13.14 0.80 -15.28
C ASN A 113 -13.61 1.33 -13.90
N LEU A 114 -12.79 2.16 -13.25
CA LEU A 114 -13.05 2.69 -11.92
C LEU A 114 -13.99 3.89 -12.00
N GLU A 115 -14.88 4.03 -11.02
CA GLU A 115 -15.72 5.22 -10.90
C GLU A 115 -14.81 6.44 -10.63
N PRO A 116 -15.04 7.59 -11.29
CA PRO A 116 -14.25 8.80 -11.06
C PRO A 116 -14.28 9.22 -9.58
N ILE A 117 -13.13 9.63 -9.05
CA ILE A 117 -12.99 10.20 -7.70
C ILE A 117 -12.34 11.58 -7.78
N SER A 118 -12.60 12.44 -6.80
CA SER A 118 -11.96 13.75 -6.73
C SER A 118 -10.47 13.62 -6.36
N VAL A 119 -9.65 14.57 -6.82
CA VAL A 119 -8.22 14.62 -6.50
C VAL A 119 -8.01 14.73 -4.99
N GLU A 120 -8.84 15.50 -4.29
CA GLU A 120 -8.78 15.68 -2.84
C GLU A 120 -9.08 14.37 -2.10
N THR A 121 -10.05 13.60 -2.61
CA THR A 121 -10.42 12.30 -2.02
C THR A 121 -9.29 11.28 -2.21
N LEU A 122 -8.68 11.25 -3.41
CA LEU A 122 -7.54 10.39 -3.69
C LEU A 122 -6.33 10.77 -2.83
N ARG A 123 -5.99 12.06 -2.77
CA ARG A 123 -4.89 12.58 -1.95
C ARG A 123 -5.09 12.26 -0.47
N GLY A 124 -6.28 12.53 0.08
CA GLY A 124 -6.59 12.21 1.48
C GLY A 124 -6.50 10.70 1.77
N SER A 125 -6.86 9.87 0.79
CA SER A 125 -6.72 8.41 0.91
C SER A 125 -5.26 7.97 0.88
N LEU A 126 -4.45 8.51 -0.04
CA LEU A 126 -3.00 8.28 -0.11
C LEU A 126 -2.32 8.67 1.21
N GLU A 127 -2.57 9.87 1.73
CA GLU A 127 -2.02 10.33 3.01
C GLU A 127 -2.43 9.41 4.18
N SER A 128 -3.67 8.93 4.19
CA SER A 128 -4.12 8.01 5.23
C SER A 128 -3.44 6.65 5.13
N VAL A 129 -3.21 6.14 3.92
CA VAL A 129 -2.50 4.88 3.70
C VAL A 129 -1.03 5.04 4.07
N THR A 130 -0.37 6.11 3.62
CA THR A 130 1.03 6.42 3.97
C THR A 130 1.22 6.42 5.49
N ARG A 131 0.40 7.17 6.25
CA ARG A 131 0.47 7.16 7.72
C ARG A 131 0.22 5.79 8.34
N SER A 132 -0.62 4.96 7.73
CA SER A 132 -0.89 3.61 8.23
C SER A 132 0.30 2.67 7.99
N VAL A 133 0.95 2.80 6.83
CA VAL A 133 2.16 2.07 6.47
C VAL A 133 3.35 2.53 7.33
N GLU A 134 3.57 3.83 7.48
CA GLU A 134 4.61 4.40 8.36
C GLU A 134 4.49 3.86 9.79
N ARG A 135 3.27 3.84 10.36
CA ARG A 135 3.03 3.28 11.70
C ARG A 135 3.33 1.79 11.79
N ALA A 136 2.97 1.02 10.75
CA ALA A 136 3.26 -0.40 10.71
C ALA A 136 4.77 -0.66 10.64
N ILE A 137 5.48 0.06 9.77
CA ILE A 137 6.94 -0.01 9.67
C ILE A 137 7.56 0.44 11.00
N ALA A 138 7.11 1.53 11.61
CA ALA A 138 7.66 2.03 12.88
C ALA A 138 7.51 1.04 14.04
N ALA A 139 6.41 0.27 14.06
CA ALA A 139 6.18 -0.79 15.03
C ALA A 139 7.11 -2.01 14.81
N ASP A 140 7.38 -2.35 13.54
CA ASP A 140 8.21 -3.50 13.18
C ASP A 140 9.72 -3.20 13.15
N LEU A 141 10.09 -1.93 12.96
CA LEU A 141 11.49 -1.51 12.80
C LEU A 141 12.26 -1.69 14.13
N PRO A 142 13.33 -2.48 14.18
CA PRO A 142 14.07 -2.77 15.41
C PRO A 142 14.92 -1.59 15.90
N GLU A 143 15.65 -1.79 17.00
CA GLU A 143 16.60 -0.78 17.52
C GLU A 143 17.88 -0.67 16.67
N ARG A 144 18.23 -1.72 15.92
CA ARG A 144 19.40 -1.74 15.02
C ARG A 144 18.95 -2.15 13.63
N PHE A 145 19.21 -1.30 12.65
CA PHE A 145 18.82 -1.52 11.26
C PHE A 145 19.87 -0.94 10.31
N GLY A 146 19.88 -1.38 9.06
CA GLY A 146 20.63 -0.75 7.99
C GLY A 146 19.75 0.20 7.17
N ILE A 147 20.38 1.11 6.43
CA ILE A 147 19.69 1.95 5.44
C ILE A 147 20.23 1.60 4.06
N ILE A 148 19.33 1.35 3.11
CA ILE A 148 19.66 1.33 1.69
C ILE A 148 19.28 2.70 1.14
N PHE A 149 20.27 3.40 0.64
CA PHE A 149 20.16 4.75 0.15
C PHE A 149 20.45 4.78 -1.34
N ASP A 150 19.57 5.42 -2.10
CA ASP A 150 19.81 5.76 -3.50
C ASP A 150 19.46 7.22 -3.77
N GLY A 151 20.29 7.86 -4.59
CA GLY A 151 20.13 9.25 -4.98
C GLY A 151 20.35 9.37 -6.48
N TRP A 152 19.33 9.82 -7.20
CA TRP A 152 19.42 10.02 -8.65
C TRP A 152 18.82 11.36 -9.04
N SER A 153 19.34 11.92 -10.12
CA SER A 153 18.79 13.13 -10.71
C SER A 153 17.96 12.76 -11.93
N HIS A 154 16.77 13.36 -12.04
CA HIS A 154 15.95 13.30 -13.24
C HIS A 154 15.55 14.71 -13.64
N ALA A 155 15.87 15.09 -14.88
CA ALA A 155 15.77 16.47 -15.35
C ALA A 155 16.52 17.46 -14.42
N SER A 156 15.79 18.32 -13.71
CA SER A 156 16.34 19.34 -12.80
C SER A 156 16.17 19.00 -11.32
N GLU A 157 15.59 17.85 -10.99
CA GLU A 157 15.27 17.46 -9.61
C GLU A 157 16.16 16.30 -9.16
N HIS A 158 16.67 16.41 -7.94
CA HIS A 158 17.38 15.33 -7.27
C HIS A 158 16.40 14.58 -6.37
N PHE A 159 16.27 13.28 -6.59
CA PHE A 159 15.44 12.40 -5.80
C PHE A 159 16.31 11.52 -4.93
N ILE A 160 15.79 11.25 -3.73
CA ILE A 160 16.36 10.27 -2.84
C ILE A 160 15.32 9.19 -2.54
N ALA A 161 15.80 7.96 -2.37
CA ALA A 161 15.01 6.86 -1.86
C ALA A 161 15.75 6.17 -0.73
N ASP A 162 15.04 6.00 0.39
CA ASP A 162 15.55 5.38 1.61
C ASP A 162 14.74 4.13 1.92
N PHE A 163 15.41 2.99 2.03
CA PHE A 163 14.82 1.77 2.55
C PHE A 163 15.47 1.41 3.89
N ALA A 164 14.69 0.86 4.82
CA ALA A 164 15.28 0.17 5.96
C ALA A 164 15.70 -1.24 5.52
N TRP A 165 16.74 -1.77 6.15
CA TRP A 165 17.11 -3.18 6.05
C TRP A 165 17.21 -3.76 7.45
N TYR A 166 16.47 -4.81 7.72
CA TYR A 166 16.53 -5.50 9.01
C TYR A 166 15.96 -6.92 8.91
N GLU A 167 16.18 -7.72 9.93
CA GLU A 167 15.71 -9.10 10.02
C GLU A 167 14.68 -9.22 11.16
N VAL A 168 13.54 -9.85 10.87
CA VAL A 168 12.50 -10.20 11.86
C VAL A 168 12.08 -11.64 11.58
N ASP A 169 12.12 -12.49 12.60
CA ASP A 169 11.73 -13.90 12.50
C ASP A 169 12.42 -14.64 11.34
N GLU A 170 13.74 -14.47 11.20
CA GLU A 170 14.57 -15.05 10.12
C GLU A 170 14.23 -14.56 8.71
N ALA A 171 13.33 -13.57 8.57
CA ALA A 171 12.95 -12.98 7.31
C ALA A 171 13.52 -11.56 7.17
N ILE A 172 14.22 -11.33 6.06
CA ILE A 172 14.72 -10.00 5.71
C ILE A 172 13.55 -9.10 5.31
N ARG A 173 13.52 -7.90 5.89
CA ARG A 173 12.56 -6.83 5.63
C ARG A 173 13.29 -5.66 5.00
N CYS A 174 12.78 -5.20 3.85
CA CYS A 174 13.30 -4.04 3.13
C CYS A 174 12.20 -3.01 2.79
N PRO A 175 11.48 -2.43 3.77
CA PRO A 175 10.43 -1.47 3.47
C PRO A 175 11.01 -0.13 3.00
N LEU A 176 10.34 0.50 2.03
CA LEU A 176 10.59 1.88 1.63
C LEU A 176 10.17 2.81 2.78
N LEU A 177 11.10 3.63 3.28
CA LEU A 177 10.86 4.62 4.31
C LEU A 177 10.42 5.96 3.71
N SER A 178 11.09 6.37 2.65
CA SER A 178 10.84 7.65 1.99
C SER A 178 11.31 7.60 0.55
N MET A 179 10.56 8.26 -0.32
CA MET A 179 10.99 8.62 -1.66
C MET A 179 10.54 10.07 -1.88
N ALA A 180 11.49 10.99 -1.95
CA ALA A 180 11.19 12.41 -2.00
C ALA A 180 12.17 13.13 -2.91
N PRO A 181 11.73 14.19 -3.62
CA PRO A 181 12.66 15.16 -4.14
C PRO A 181 13.36 15.83 -2.95
N LEU A 182 14.68 15.93 -3.01
CA LEU A 182 15.44 16.80 -2.13
C LEU A 182 15.17 18.22 -2.64
N VAL A 183 14.20 18.91 -2.02
CA VAL A 183 13.81 20.26 -2.43
C VAL A 183 15.03 21.16 -2.25
N ASN A 184 15.55 21.70 -3.36
CA ASN A 184 16.58 22.74 -3.35
C ASN A 184 16.04 23.99 -2.65
N GLU A 185 16.15 24.07 -1.32
CA GLU A 185 16.29 25.37 -0.69
C GLU A 185 17.57 26.02 -1.27
N GLU A 186 17.64 27.35 -1.39
CA GLU A 186 18.80 28.05 -2.00
C GLU A 186 20.15 27.71 -1.33
N THR A 187 20.11 27.06 -0.16
CA THR A 187 21.24 26.59 0.63
C THR A 187 21.51 25.09 0.54
N ASP A 188 20.67 24.28 -0.12
CA ASP A 188 20.84 22.84 -0.23
C ASP A 188 21.80 22.48 -1.37
N ASP A 189 23.03 22.10 -1.00
CA ASP A 189 24.13 21.80 -1.92
C ASP A 189 24.17 20.33 -2.35
N LEU A 190 23.08 19.58 -2.12
CA LEU A 190 23.00 18.12 -2.28
C LEU A 190 24.12 17.38 -1.55
N SER A 191 24.73 17.99 -0.53
CA SER A 191 25.84 17.38 0.19
C SER A 191 25.39 16.23 1.06
N ALA A 192 26.35 15.41 1.45
CA ALA A 192 26.16 14.39 2.47
C ALA A 192 25.60 14.95 3.79
N ALA A 193 25.80 16.23 4.10
CA ALA A 193 25.26 16.86 5.31
C ALA A 193 23.74 17.09 5.19
N THR A 194 23.27 17.60 4.05
CA THR A 194 21.83 17.72 3.77
C THR A 194 21.15 16.35 3.82
N HIS A 195 21.74 15.34 3.18
CA HIS A 195 21.23 13.97 3.22
C HIS A 195 21.15 13.41 4.66
N GLN A 196 22.18 13.67 5.48
CA GLN A 196 22.18 13.27 6.88
C GLN A 196 21.07 13.98 7.69
N ALA A 197 20.87 15.28 7.46
CA ALA A 197 19.83 16.06 8.12
C ALA A 197 18.43 15.58 7.73
N PHE A 198 18.22 15.27 6.45
CA PHE A 198 17.00 14.67 5.94
C PHE A 198 16.71 13.33 6.64
N LEU A 199 17.66 12.39 6.61
CA LEU A 199 17.52 11.08 7.23
C LEU A 199 17.20 11.20 8.72
N ARG A 200 17.92 12.06 9.45
CA ARG A 200 17.69 12.29 10.88
C ARG A 200 16.28 12.80 11.15
N THR A 201 15.80 13.75 10.35
CA THR A 201 14.48 14.36 10.52
C THR A 201 13.36 13.37 10.20
N MET A 202 13.47 12.67 9.06
CA MET A 202 12.49 11.69 8.60
C MET A 202 12.39 10.51 9.58
N LEU A 203 13.52 9.92 9.99
CA LEU A 203 13.54 8.80 10.93
C LEU A 203 12.90 9.15 12.28
N LEU A 204 13.19 10.35 12.80
CA LEU A 204 12.64 10.78 14.08
C LEU A 204 11.14 11.08 13.98
N ARG A 205 10.74 11.85 12.95
CA ARG A 205 9.35 12.31 12.76
C ARG A 205 8.40 11.16 12.47
N ASP A 206 8.79 10.26 11.56
CA ASP A 206 7.86 9.29 10.96
C ASP A 206 7.98 7.91 11.62
N TYR A 207 9.16 7.56 12.13
CA TYR A 207 9.46 6.22 12.66
C TYR A 207 9.89 6.21 14.13
N ASN A 208 10.04 7.39 14.76
CA ASN A 208 10.57 7.54 16.11
C ASN A 208 11.93 6.82 16.30
N LYS A 209 12.78 6.91 15.28
CA LYS A 209 14.15 6.36 15.30
C LYS A 209 15.19 7.46 15.24
N ARG A 210 16.30 7.22 15.90
CA ARG A 210 17.49 8.06 15.84
C ARG A 210 18.43 7.56 14.75
N LEU A 211 19.15 8.46 14.10
CA LEU A 211 20.09 8.09 13.04
C LEU A 211 21.19 7.15 13.54
N GLU A 212 21.58 7.28 14.81
CA GLU A 212 22.61 6.49 15.49
C GLU A 212 22.21 5.01 15.69
N GLN A 213 20.95 4.67 15.43
CA GLN A 213 20.44 3.30 15.41
C GLN A 213 20.73 2.59 14.08
N CYS A 214 21.12 3.34 13.05
CA CYS A 214 21.61 2.79 11.80
C CYS A 214 23.00 2.20 12.02
N VAL A 215 23.20 0.95 11.59
CA VAL A 215 24.47 0.21 11.79
C VAL A 215 25.30 0.08 10.51
N PHE A 216 24.71 0.30 9.34
CA PHE A 216 25.40 0.34 8.05
C PHE A 216 24.58 1.08 7.01
N LEU A 217 25.27 1.64 6.01
CA LEU A 217 24.66 2.25 4.83
C LEU A 217 24.94 1.37 3.62
N VAL A 218 23.94 1.12 2.78
CA VAL A 218 24.09 0.50 1.45
C VAL A 218 23.85 1.57 0.42
N GLY A 219 24.73 1.71 -0.54
CA GLY A 219 24.60 2.70 -1.59
C GLY A 219 25.74 2.54 -2.60
N ASP A 220 25.70 3.29 -3.69
CA ASP A 220 26.85 3.33 -4.57
C ASP A 220 28.09 3.97 -3.90
N ASN A 221 29.26 3.76 -4.49
CA ASN A 221 30.51 4.28 -3.93
C ASN A 221 30.80 5.74 -4.34
N CYS A 222 29.76 6.52 -4.65
CA CYS A 222 29.93 7.92 -4.99
C CYS A 222 30.52 8.72 -3.80
N SER A 223 31.07 9.90 -4.05
CA SER A 223 31.67 10.74 -3.01
C SER A 223 30.67 11.13 -1.93
N VAL A 224 29.42 11.41 -2.30
CA VAL A 224 28.33 11.80 -1.39
C VAL A 224 28.03 10.65 -0.43
N ASN A 225 27.80 9.44 -0.93
CA ASN A 225 27.48 8.27 -0.10
C ASN A 225 28.63 7.85 0.81
N ARG A 226 29.87 7.90 0.33
CA ARG A 226 31.06 7.69 1.17
C ARG A 226 31.17 8.71 2.28
N ARG A 227 30.91 9.99 1.98
CA ARG A 227 30.93 11.06 2.98
C ARG A 227 29.76 10.92 3.96
N LEU A 228 28.57 10.53 3.51
CA LEU A 228 27.40 10.30 4.35
C LEU A 228 27.65 9.18 5.36
N ALA A 229 28.17 8.03 4.91
CA ALA A 229 28.56 6.92 5.80
C ALA A 229 29.60 7.37 6.84
N THR A 230 30.58 8.19 6.42
CA THR A 230 31.57 8.79 7.33
C THR A 230 30.93 9.70 8.38
N LEU A 231 29.99 10.57 7.98
CA LEU A 231 29.27 11.46 8.89
C LEU A 231 28.35 10.71 9.86
N MET A 232 27.81 9.57 9.43
CA MET A 232 27.03 8.66 10.26
C MET A 232 27.89 7.78 11.17
N GLY A 233 29.18 7.62 10.86
CA GLY A 233 30.09 6.74 11.61
C GLY A 233 29.85 5.24 11.37
N VAL A 234 29.30 4.87 10.21
CA VAL A 234 28.91 3.49 9.87
C VAL A 234 29.63 2.99 8.61
N PRO A 235 29.83 1.67 8.44
CA PRO A 235 30.37 1.12 7.20
C PRO A 235 29.44 1.38 6.01
N LEU A 236 30.03 1.67 4.84
CA LEU A 236 29.35 1.69 3.54
C LEU A 236 29.51 0.33 2.85
N VAL A 237 28.38 -0.30 2.52
CA VAL A 237 28.31 -1.49 1.68
C VAL A 237 28.03 -1.04 0.25
N GLY A 238 29.01 -1.22 -0.63
CA GLY A 238 28.91 -0.77 -2.02
C GLY A 238 27.85 -1.53 -2.84
N CYS A 239 27.08 -0.79 -3.63
CA CYS A 239 26.03 -1.31 -4.48
C CYS A 239 26.56 -2.26 -5.56
N ALA A 240 26.12 -3.53 -5.54
CA ALA A 240 26.60 -4.57 -6.45
C ALA A 240 26.24 -4.29 -7.92
N SER A 241 25.04 -3.77 -8.19
CA SER A 241 24.61 -3.42 -9.55
C SER A 241 25.45 -2.28 -10.13
N HIS A 242 25.78 -1.26 -9.33
CA HIS A 242 26.68 -0.21 -9.78
C HIS A 242 28.09 -0.76 -10.09
N ARG A 243 28.63 -1.68 -9.26
CA ARG A 243 29.93 -2.31 -9.57
C ARG A 243 29.89 -3.08 -10.89
N LEU A 244 28.81 -3.84 -11.13
CA LEU A 244 28.62 -4.56 -12.39
C LEU A 244 28.50 -3.59 -13.57
N ASN A 245 27.69 -2.53 -13.44
CA ASN A 245 27.54 -1.51 -14.47
C ASN A 245 28.87 -0.84 -14.81
N ARG A 246 29.73 -0.60 -13.81
CA ARG A 246 31.09 -0.08 -14.04
C ARG A 246 31.99 -1.07 -14.76
N ALA A 247 31.92 -2.36 -14.41
CA ALA A 247 32.69 -3.39 -15.10
C ALA A 247 32.26 -3.51 -16.57
N VAL A 248 30.95 -3.50 -16.83
CA VAL A 248 30.39 -3.53 -18.20
C VAL A 248 30.79 -2.27 -18.97
N ALA A 249 30.67 -1.08 -18.37
CA ALA A 249 31.06 0.16 -19.03
C ALA A 249 32.56 0.22 -19.37
N ALA A 250 33.42 -0.33 -18.50
CA ALA A 250 34.85 -0.45 -18.77
C ALA A 250 35.11 -1.37 -19.97
N GLU A 251 34.51 -2.57 -19.98
CA GLU A 251 34.61 -3.50 -21.11
C GLU A 251 34.10 -2.86 -22.42
N LEU A 252 32.92 -2.25 -22.41
CA LEU A 252 32.37 -1.59 -23.60
C LEU A 252 33.24 -0.44 -24.09
N SER A 253 33.93 0.28 -23.20
CA SER A 253 34.85 1.34 -23.61
C SER A 253 36.10 0.82 -24.32
N GLU A 254 36.53 -0.41 -24.02
CA GLU A 254 37.64 -1.07 -24.71
C GLU A 254 37.25 -1.50 -26.14
N HIS A 255 35.96 -1.77 -26.37
CA HIS A 255 35.40 -2.15 -27.68
C HIS A 255 34.62 -1.01 -28.34
N ALA A 256 34.87 0.24 -27.95
CA ALA A 256 34.12 1.40 -28.42
C ALA A 256 34.23 1.64 -29.94
N GLU A 257 35.27 1.13 -30.60
CA GLU A 257 35.42 1.20 -32.07
C GLU A 257 34.56 0.16 -32.81
N ASP A 258 34.17 -0.93 -32.14
CA ASP A 258 33.32 -2.01 -32.70
C ASP A 258 31.83 -1.82 -32.35
N LEU A 259 31.54 -0.86 -31.48
CA LEU A 259 30.21 -0.50 -31.02
C LEU A 259 29.87 0.88 -31.59
N ASP A 260 28.98 0.95 -32.58
CA ASP A 260 28.40 2.21 -33.07
C ASP A 260 27.57 2.87 -31.94
N LEU A 261 28.24 3.51 -30.98
CA LEU A 261 27.67 4.23 -29.83
C LEU A 261 27.59 5.74 -30.08
#